data_AF-A0A9X2MJT4-F1
#
_entry.id   AF-A0A9X2MJT4-F1
#
_cell.length_a   1.000
_cell.length_b   1.000
_cell.length_c   1.000
_cell.angle_alpha   90.00
_cell.angle_beta   90.00
_cell.angle_gamma   90.00
#
_symmetry.space_group_name_H-M   'P 1'
#
loop_
_entity.id
_entity.type
_entity.pdbx_description
1 polymer ?
#
loop_
_entity_poly.entity_id
_entity_poly.type
_entity_poly.pdbx_seq_one_letter_code
_entity_poly.pdbx_strand_id
1 'polypeptide(L)'
;MRRSKPVLEDFLSWLKIKEKETLPKSSLGKAIKYCLNQWRKLEVFMLDGRLEISNNKTERAIKPFVIGRKNFLFSKSPRGATASAITYSIIERLKANNLNPFYYLEYLFEKLPNINPENLEELNQLLPWLGLIPEICKIPNKK
;
A
#
# COMPACT_ATOMS: atom_id res chain seq x y z
N MET A 1 7.85 -4.52 -19.13
CA MET A 1 8.65 -3.30 -19.42
C MET A 1 8.85 -3.03 -20.91
N ARG A 2 9.01 -4.05 -21.78
CA ARG A 2 9.23 -3.87 -23.24
C ARG A 2 8.21 -2.99 -23.96
N ARG A 3 6.94 -3.01 -23.52
CA ARG A 3 5.85 -2.18 -24.07
C ARG A 3 5.76 -0.79 -23.43
N SER A 4 6.10 -0.65 -22.15
CA SER A 4 5.94 0.59 -21.39
C SER A 4 7.06 1.60 -21.66
N LYS A 5 8.28 1.13 -21.91
CA LYS A 5 9.45 1.98 -22.19
C LYS A 5 9.23 2.94 -23.37
N PRO A 6 8.86 2.48 -24.59
CA PRO A 6 8.70 3.40 -25.72
C PRO A 6 7.60 4.43 -25.47
N VAL A 7 6.50 4.03 -24.81
CA VAL A 7 5.40 4.96 -24.46
C VAL A 7 5.87 6.06 -23.51
N LEU A 8 6.70 5.73 -22.52
CA LEU A 8 7.26 6.73 -21.60
C LEU A 8 8.24 7.67 -22.29
N GLU A 9 9.07 7.17 -23.20
CA GLU A 9 10.03 7.97 -23.96
C GLU A 9 9.31 8.95 -24.90
N ASP A 10 8.27 8.49 -25.61
CA ASP A 10 7.43 9.32 -26.47
C ASP A 10 6.69 10.38 -25.63
N PHE A 11 6.14 9.99 -24.49
CA PHE A 11 5.44 10.90 -23.59
C PHE A 11 6.37 11.96 -22.98
N LEU A 12 7.59 11.58 -22.57
CA LEU A 12 8.60 12.52 -22.07
C LEU A 12 8.99 13.54 -23.13
N SER A 13 9.19 13.06 -24.36
CA SER A 13 9.52 13.90 -25.50
C SER A 13 8.40 14.91 -25.77
N TRP A 14 7.16 14.45 -25.77
CA TRP A 14 5.98 15.31 -25.88
C TRP A 14 5.88 16.34 -24.75
N LEU A 15 6.11 15.94 -23.50
CA LEU A 15 6.08 16.86 -22.34
C LEU A 15 7.13 17.95 -22.46
N LYS A 16 8.37 17.62 -22.88
CA LYS A 16 9.46 18.60 -23.05
C LYS A 16 9.19 19.60 -24.17
N ILE A 17 8.52 19.17 -25.24
CA ILE A 17 8.08 20.07 -26.32
C ILE A 17 6.98 20.99 -25.78
N LYS A 18 5.94 20.42 -25.15
CA LYS A 18 4.79 21.19 -24.65
C LYS A 18 5.13 22.13 -23.49
N GLU A 19 6.13 21.82 -22.67
CA GLU A 19 6.61 22.75 -21.63
C GLU A 19 7.05 24.09 -22.23
N LYS A 20 7.67 24.08 -23.42
CA LYS A 20 8.14 25.30 -24.09
C LYS A 20 7.01 26.08 -24.78
N GLU A 21 5.99 25.38 -25.24
CA GLU A 21 4.84 25.94 -25.98
C GLU A 21 3.70 26.44 -25.07
N THR A 22 3.72 26.07 -23.78
CA THR A 22 2.64 26.39 -22.85
C THR A 22 3.04 27.47 -21.86
N LEU A 23 2.10 28.37 -21.54
CA LEU A 23 2.33 29.35 -20.48
C LEU A 23 2.51 28.64 -19.13
N PRO A 24 3.61 28.87 -18.39
CA PRO A 24 3.91 28.13 -17.15
C PRO A 24 2.82 28.23 -16.07
N LYS A 25 2.08 29.34 -16.03
CA LYS A 25 1.01 29.57 -15.04
C LYS A 25 -0.36 29.02 -15.46
N SER A 26 -0.52 28.55 -16.69
CA SER A 26 -1.74 27.89 -17.15
C SER A 26 -1.97 26.57 -16.41
N SER A 27 -3.21 26.07 -16.40
CA SER A 27 -3.54 24.75 -15.83
C SER A 27 -2.69 23.64 -16.46
N LEU A 28 -2.56 23.65 -17.79
CA LEU A 28 -1.74 22.71 -18.53
C LEU A 28 -0.24 22.86 -18.20
N GLY A 29 0.29 24.09 -18.18
CA GLY A 29 1.68 24.35 -17.83
C GLY A 29 2.04 23.85 -16.43
N LYS A 30 1.15 24.06 -15.45
CA LYS A 30 1.31 23.52 -14.09
C LYS A 30 1.31 21.99 -14.06
N ALA A 31 0.42 21.35 -14.82
CA ALA A 31 0.33 19.89 -14.90
C ALA A 31 1.60 19.27 -15.54
N ILE A 32 2.08 19.86 -16.64
CA ILE A 32 3.32 19.44 -17.31
C ILE A 32 4.51 19.59 -16.35
N LYS A 33 4.65 20.76 -15.71
CA LYS A 33 5.70 21.02 -14.73
C LYS A 33 5.69 20.00 -13.60
N TYR A 34 4.51 19.71 -13.06
CA TYR A 34 4.33 18.72 -12.02
C TYR A 34 4.76 17.32 -12.47
N CYS A 35 4.32 16.88 -13.65
CA CYS A 35 4.67 15.58 -14.21
C CYS A 35 6.20 15.44 -14.39
N LEU A 36 6.85 16.44 -14.99
CA LEU A 36 8.30 16.47 -15.17
C LEU A 36 9.06 16.41 -13.83
N ASN A 37 8.59 17.14 -12.81
CA ASN A 37 9.18 17.09 -11.48
C ASN A 37 9.04 15.72 -10.80
N GLN A 38 7.99 14.95 -11.13
CA GLN A 38 7.78 13.60 -10.59
C GLN A 38 8.33 12.49 -11.50
N TRP A 39 8.92 12.83 -12.65
CA TRP A 39 9.29 11.85 -13.69
C TRP A 39 10.17 10.71 -13.17
N ARG A 40 11.21 11.05 -12.39
CA ARG A 40 12.09 10.03 -11.77
C ARG A 40 11.33 9.05 -10.89
N LYS A 41 10.26 9.48 -10.22
CA LYS A 41 9.41 8.60 -9.39
C LYS A 41 8.49 7.75 -10.25
N LEU A 42 7.95 8.34 -11.33
CA LEU A 42 7.10 7.64 -12.28
C LEU A 42 7.85 6.48 -12.96
N GLU A 43 9.14 6.61 -13.24
CA GLU A 43 9.92 5.56 -13.89
C GLU A 43 10.34 4.40 -12.96
N VAL A 44 10.14 4.51 -11.63
CA VAL A 44 10.65 3.50 -10.68
C VAL A 44 10.04 2.12 -10.92
N PHE A 45 8.79 2.01 -11.39
CA PHE A 45 8.20 0.71 -11.71
C PHE A 45 8.91 0.02 -12.89
N MET A 46 9.71 0.74 -13.67
CA MET A 46 10.57 0.18 -14.73
C MET A 46 11.85 -0.46 -14.18
N LEU A 47 12.16 -0.27 -12.89
CA LEU A 47 13.32 -0.90 -12.25
C LEU A 47 12.96 -2.26 -11.62
N ASP A 48 11.72 -2.41 -11.16
CA ASP A 48 11.24 -3.62 -10.48
C ASP A 48 9.81 -3.95 -10.92
N GLY A 49 9.65 -5.10 -11.59
CA GLY A 49 8.35 -5.56 -12.10
C GLY A 49 7.33 -5.91 -11.01
N ARG A 50 7.75 -5.97 -9.74
CA ARG A 50 6.84 -6.14 -8.58
C ARG A 50 6.12 -4.85 -8.22
N LEU A 51 6.60 -3.70 -8.69
CA LEU A 51 5.99 -2.40 -8.41
C LEU A 51 4.85 -2.13 -9.39
N GLU A 52 3.72 -1.66 -8.85
CA GLU A 52 2.60 -1.19 -9.65
C GLU A 52 2.90 0.22 -10.20
N ILE A 53 2.45 0.50 -11.44
CA ILE A 53 2.58 1.83 -12.06
C ILE A 53 1.78 2.91 -11.33
N SER A 54 0.70 2.52 -10.65
CA SER A 54 -0.18 3.40 -9.90
C SER A 54 -0.13 3.07 -8.42
N ASN A 55 -0.30 4.09 -7.57
CA ASN A 55 -0.46 3.93 -6.13
C ASN A 55 -1.90 3.57 -5.71
N ASN A 56 -2.80 3.27 -6.65
CA ASN A 56 -4.24 3.01 -6.41
C ASN A 56 -4.49 1.94 -5.32
N LYS A 57 -3.66 0.90 -5.25
CA LYS A 57 -3.77 -0.13 -4.21
C LYS A 57 -3.47 0.45 -2.83
N THR A 58 -2.42 1.24 -2.71
CA THR A 58 -2.04 1.94 -1.47
C THR A 58 -3.10 2.97 -1.06
N GLU A 59 -3.62 3.75 -2.01
CA GLU A 59 -4.69 4.73 -1.75
C GLU A 59 -5.98 4.06 -1.24
N ARG A 60 -6.34 2.91 -1.82
CA ARG A 60 -7.47 2.10 -1.34
C ARG A 60 -7.22 1.56 0.07
N ALA A 61 -6.01 1.07 0.36
CA ALA A 61 -5.66 0.52 1.66
C ALA A 61 -5.65 1.57 2.79
N ILE A 62 -5.26 2.83 2.50
CA ILE A 62 -5.25 3.90 3.52
C ILE A 62 -6.64 4.54 3.72
N LYS A 63 -7.55 4.40 2.74
CA LYS A 63 -8.88 5.02 2.78
C LYS A 63 -9.70 4.69 4.05
N PRO A 64 -9.77 3.43 4.54
CA PRO A 64 -10.44 3.11 5.79
C PRO A 64 -9.91 3.89 6.99
N PHE A 65 -8.58 4.05 7.09
CA PHE A 65 -7.95 4.83 8.15
C PHE A 65 -8.33 6.32 8.07
N VAL A 66 -8.29 6.90 6.86
CA VAL A 66 -8.67 8.31 6.64
C VAL A 66 -10.15 8.56 7.00
N ILE A 67 -11.03 7.62 6.66
CA ILE A 67 -12.45 7.69 7.05
C ILE A 67 -12.59 7.57 8.57
N GLY A 68 -11.94 6.58 9.18
CA GLY A 68 -11.96 6.35 10.64
C GLY A 68 -11.45 7.55 11.45
N ARG A 69 -10.46 8.29 10.95
CA ARG A 69 -9.94 9.51 11.59
C ARG A 69 -11.04 10.54 11.87
N LYS A 70 -12.10 10.61 11.04
CA LYS A 70 -13.25 11.49 11.28
C LYS A 70 -14.06 11.10 12.53
N ASN A 71 -13.96 9.87 12.99
CA ASN A 71 -14.65 9.36 14.18
C ASN A 71 -13.81 9.50 15.46
N PHE A 72 -12.52 9.84 15.36
CA PHE A 72 -11.59 9.95 16.47
C PHE A 72 -11.03 11.38 16.63
N LEU A 73 -11.86 12.40 16.39
CA LEU A 73 -11.44 13.82 16.34
C LEU A 73 -10.73 14.32 17.61
N PHE A 74 -10.99 13.67 18.75
CA PHE A 74 -10.39 14.00 20.04
C PHE A 74 -9.15 13.15 20.39
N SER A 75 -8.82 12.13 19.58
CA SER A 75 -7.63 11.31 19.75
C SER A 75 -6.41 11.98 19.11
N LYS A 76 -5.61 12.68 19.93
CA LYS A 76 -4.52 13.55 19.45
C LYS A 76 -3.10 13.13 19.89
N SER A 77 -2.95 11.99 20.56
CA SER A 77 -1.63 11.58 21.05
C SER A 77 -0.79 10.92 19.93
N PRO A 78 0.52 11.24 19.82
CA PRO A 78 1.42 10.56 18.88
C PRO A 78 1.43 9.05 19.08
N ARG A 79 1.41 8.59 20.35
CA ARG A 79 1.34 7.16 20.70
C ARG A 79 0.08 6.49 20.14
N GLY A 80 -1.08 7.16 20.23
CA GLY A 80 -2.34 6.65 19.66
C GLY A 80 -2.31 6.59 18.13
N ALA A 81 -1.68 7.58 17.49
CA ALA A 81 -1.48 7.57 16.04
C ALA A 81 -0.60 6.39 15.60
N THR A 82 0.49 6.13 16.31
CA THR A 82 1.38 4.98 16.05
C THR A 82 0.66 3.65 16.24
N ALA A 83 -0.05 3.48 17.36
CA ALA A 83 -0.83 2.26 17.63
C ALA A 83 -1.88 2.01 16.52
N SER A 84 -2.60 3.06 16.11
CA SER A 84 -3.57 2.96 15.03
C SER A 84 -2.91 2.57 13.71
N ALA A 85 -1.78 3.19 13.36
CA ALA A 85 -1.04 2.85 12.13
C ALA A 85 -0.61 1.38 12.11
N ILE A 86 -0.13 0.84 13.23
CA ILE A 86 0.23 -0.58 13.38
C ILE A 86 -1.00 -1.46 13.15
N THR A 87 -2.10 -1.21 13.86
CA THR A 87 -3.32 -2.03 13.77
C THR A 87 -3.90 -2.05 12.35
N TYR A 88 -4.02 -0.88 11.70
CA TYR A 88 -4.51 -0.82 10.31
C TYR A 88 -3.55 -1.51 9.34
N SER A 89 -2.24 -1.39 9.55
CA SER A 89 -1.25 -2.08 8.70
C SER A 89 -1.38 -3.60 8.79
N ILE A 90 -1.58 -4.14 9.99
CA ILE A 90 -1.85 -5.57 10.19
C ILE A 90 -3.12 -5.96 9.45
N ILE A 91 -4.24 -5.28 9.70
CA ILE A 91 -5.53 -5.60 9.07
C ILE A 91 -5.47 -5.56 7.54
N GLU A 92 -4.86 -4.53 6.94
CA GLU A 92 -4.73 -4.44 5.49
C GLU A 92 -3.81 -5.53 4.93
N ARG A 93 -2.78 -5.95 5.68
CA ARG A 93 -1.94 -7.10 5.31
C ARG A 93 -2.74 -8.42 5.33
N LEU A 94 -3.64 -8.61 6.28
CA LEU A 94 -4.51 -9.79 6.34
C LEU A 94 -5.46 -9.86 5.14
N LYS A 95 -6.11 -8.74 4.82
CA LYS A 95 -6.95 -8.62 3.62
C LYS A 95 -6.17 -8.93 2.35
N ALA A 96 -4.93 -8.44 2.24
CA ALA A 96 -4.06 -8.71 1.10
C ALA A 96 -3.65 -10.19 0.96
N ASN A 97 -3.74 -10.99 2.04
CA ASN A 97 -3.51 -12.44 2.05
C ASN A 97 -4.80 -13.27 2.05
N ASN A 98 -5.97 -12.65 1.78
CA ASN A 98 -7.29 -13.29 1.81
C ASN A 98 -7.66 -13.91 3.17
N LEU A 99 -7.18 -13.31 4.25
CA LEU A 99 -7.51 -13.71 5.61
C LEU A 99 -8.60 -12.81 6.20
N ASN A 100 -9.49 -13.41 6.98
CA ASN A 100 -10.47 -12.72 7.81
C ASN A 100 -9.75 -12.10 9.02
N PRO A 101 -9.73 -10.77 9.16
CA PRO A 101 -9.01 -10.11 10.25
C PRO A 101 -9.47 -10.53 11.66
N PHE A 102 -10.77 -10.83 11.83
CA PHE A 102 -11.32 -11.19 13.13
C PHE A 102 -10.76 -12.54 13.62
N TYR A 103 -10.97 -13.60 12.84
CA TYR A 103 -10.52 -14.95 13.20
C TYR A 103 -9.00 -15.05 13.29
N TYR A 104 -8.28 -14.29 12.45
CA TYR A 104 -6.83 -14.26 12.54
C TYR A 104 -6.32 -13.57 13.81
N LEU A 105 -6.94 -12.46 14.25
CA LEU A 105 -6.57 -11.81 15.50
C LEU A 105 -6.91 -12.69 16.72
N GLU A 106 -8.05 -13.39 16.69
CA GLU A 106 -8.41 -14.38 17.71
C GLU A 106 -7.36 -15.50 17.79
N TYR A 107 -6.97 -16.07 16.65
CA TYR A 107 -5.89 -17.05 16.55
C TYR A 107 -4.56 -16.51 17.09
N LEU A 108 -4.18 -15.28 16.74
CA LEU A 108 -2.97 -14.66 17.26
C LEU A 108 -3.02 -14.49 18.78
N PHE A 109 -4.13 -14.02 19.34
CA PHE A 109 -4.26 -13.85 20.78
C PHE A 109 -4.27 -15.17 21.55
N GLU A 110 -4.71 -16.26 20.93
CA GLU A 110 -4.60 -17.61 21.51
C GLU A 110 -3.17 -18.15 21.45
N LYS A 111 -2.45 -17.96 20.32
CA LYS A 111 -1.12 -18.56 20.12
C LYS A 111 0.04 -17.75 20.69
N LEU A 112 0.01 -16.42 20.57
CA LEU A 112 1.11 -15.55 20.99
C LEU A 112 1.57 -15.75 22.45
N PRO A 113 0.67 -15.92 23.45
CA PRO A 113 1.08 -16.16 24.83
C PRO A 113 1.77 -17.51 25.05
N ASN A 114 1.61 -18.45 24.12
CA ASN A 114 2.08 -19.83 24.23
C ASN A 114 3.37 -20.11 23.42
N ILE A 115 3.92 -19.10 22.74
CA ILE A 115 5.16 -19.22 21.97
C ILE A 115 6.27 -18.37 22.59
N ASN A 116 7.52 -18.76 22.36
CA ASN A 116 8.64 -17.93 22.75
C ASN A 116 8.85 -16.83 21.67
N PRO A 117 8.70 -15.53 21.99
CA PRO A 117 8.90 -14.46 21.01
C PRO A 117 10.34 -14.35 20.51
N GLU A 118 11.32 -14.90 21.23
CA GLU A 118 12.72 -14.96 20.78
C GLU A 118 12.95 -16.09 19.76
N ASN A 119 12.03 -17.07 19.68
CA ASN A 119 12.07 -18.12 18.68
C ASN A 119 11.42 -17.63 17.37
N LEU A 120 12.27 -17.19 16.43
CA LEU A 120 11.84 -16.71 15.12
C LEU A 120 11.08 -17.77 14.31
N GLU A 121 11.35 -19.06 14.50
CA GLU A 121 10.64 -20.11 13.76
C GLU A 121 9.18 -20.20 14.19
N GLU A 122 8.92 -20.21 15.50
CA GLU A 122 7.55 -20.18 16.05
C GLU A 122 6.81 -18.90 15.64
N LEU A 123 7.48 -17.75 15.71
CA LEU A 123 6.90 -16.48 15.29
C LEU A 123 6.57 -16.45 13.80
N ASN A 124 7.45 -17.01 12.97
CA ASN A 124 7.25 -17.07 11.52
C ASN A 124 5.99 -17.88 11.16
N GLN A 125 5.68 -18.96 11.90
CA GLN A 125 4.48 -19.76 11.65
C GLN A 125 3.17 -18.95 11.80
N LEU A 126 3.20 -17.86 12.56
CA LEU A 126 2.06 -16.97 12.72
C LEU A 126 1.91 -15.96 11.57
N LEU A 127 2.88 -15.82 10.67
CA LEU A 127 2.85 -14.80 9.62
C LEU A 127 1.77 -15.09 8.56
N PRO A 128 1.04 -14.06 8.09
CA PRO A 128 -0.15 -14.26 7.26
C PRO A 128 0.13 -14.76 5.84
N TRP A 129 1.38 -14.81 5.40
CA TRP A 129 1.79 -15.24 4.05
C TRP A 129 2.42 -16.63 3.99
N LEU A 130 2.66 -17.29 5.13
CA LEU A 130 3.35 -18.59 5.16
C LEU A 130 2.43 -19.80 4.93
N GLY A 131 1.12 -19.59 4.79
CA GLY A 131 0.15 -20.65 4.45
C GLY A 131 -0.17 -21.64 5.58
N LEU A 132 0.51 -21.53 6.72
CA LEU A 132 0.32 -22.35 7.93
C LEU A 132 -0.85 -21.88 8.81
N ILE A 133 -1.58 -20.86 8.36
CA ILE A 133 -2.70 -20.28 9.09
C ILE A 133 -3.94 -21.19 8.98
N PRO A 134 -4.68 -21.44 10.07
CA PRO A 134 -5.88 -22.27 10.06
C PRO A 134 -6.91 -21.85 9.01
N GLU A 135 -7.62 -22.84 8.44
CA GLU A 135 -8.66 -22.61 7.41
C GLU A 135 -9.78 -21.69 7.87
N ILE A 136 -10.12 -21.70 9.17
CA ILE A 136 -11.13 -20.80 9.75
C ILE A 136 -10.77 -19.31 9.57
N CYS A 137 -9.48 -19.00 9.47
CA CYS A 137 -9.02 -17.64 9.24
C CYS A 137 -9.08 -17.23 7.76
N LYS A 138 -9.27 -18.16 6.83
CA LYS A 138 -9.32 -17.85 5.40
C LYS A 138 -10.71 -17.37 5.01
N ILE A 139 -10.77 -16.37 4.14
CA ILE A 139 -12.05 -15.93 3.58
C ILE A 139 -12.50 -17.02 2.58
N PRO A 140 -13.72 -17.57 2.70
CA PRO A 140 -14.19 -18.58 1.77
C PRO A 140 -14.20 -17.98 0.35
N ASN A 141 -13.57 -18.69 -0.60
CA ASN A 141 -13.59 -18.29 -1.99
C ASN A 141 -15.06 -18.20 -2.44
N LYS A 142 -15.49 -16.99 -2.81
CA LYS A 142 -16.77 -16.84 -3.54
C LYS A 142 -16.61 -17.59 -4.86
N LYS A 143 -17.40 -18.64 -5.04
CA LYS A 143 -17.61 -19.31 -6.34
C LYS A 143 -18.09 -18.30 -7.36
#